data_AF-J9EBQ8-F1
#
_entry.id   AF-J9EBQ8-F1
#
_cell.length_a   1.000
_cell.length_b   1.000
_cell.length_c   1.000
_cell.angle_alpha   90.00
_cell.angle_beta   90.00
_cell.angle_gamma   90.00
#
_symmetry.space_group_name_H-M   'P 1'
#
loop_
_entity.id
_entity.type
_entity.pdbx_description
1 polymer ?
#
loop_
_entity_poly.entity_id
_entity_poly.type
_entity_poly.pdbx_seq_one_letter_code
_entity_poly.pdbx_strand_id
1 'polypeptide(L)' 'VTEEDPLNSGDDQSDDEDVERLFEAENLVMCQFEKVHRARSKWKFTLKDGIMHIRGKDHCFQRCSGEAEW' A
#
# COMPACT_ATOMS: atom_id res chain seq x y z
N VAL A 1 -25.30 -25.31 27.64
CA VAL A 1 -25.45 -24.36 26.52
C VAL A 1 -24.10 -23.67 26.41
N THR A 2 -23.27 -24.12 25.49
CA THR A 2 -21.98 -23.49 25.18
C THR A 2 -22.30 -22.17 24.50
N GLU A 3 -21.92 -21.05 25.10
CA GLU A 3 -21.94 -19.76 24.39
C GLU A 3 -20.91 -19.88 23.27
N GLU A 4 -21.38 -20.16 22.06
CA GLU A 4 -20.58 -20.01 20.85
C GLU A 4 -20.28 -18.51 20.71
N ASP A 5 -18.99 -18.18 20.73
CA ASP A 5 -18.44 -16.84 20.54
C ASP A 5 -19.22 -16.13 19.42
N PRO A 6 -19.92 -15.02 19.69
CA PRO A 6 -20.82 -14.41 18.71
C PRO A 6 -20.02 -14.03 17.46
N LEU A 7 -20.44 -14.57 16.31
CA LEU A 7 -19.95 -14.11 14.99
C LEU A 7 -20.07 -12.58 14.99
N ASN A 8 -18.92 -11.88 14.88
CA ASN A 8 -18.72 -10.42 14.89
C ASN A 8 -18.09 -9.76 16.15
N SER A 9 -17.44 -10.48 17.07
CA SER A 9 -16.77 -9.89 18.24
C SER A 9 -15.41 -9.17 17.99
N GLY A 10 -14.97 -9.03 16.74
CA GLY A 10 -13.71 -8.37 16.35
C GLY A 10 -13.76 -7.66 14.99
N ASP A 11 -14.94 -7.19 14.58
CA ASP A 11 -15.22 -6.53 13.29
C ASP A 11 -14.98 -5.01 13.33
N ASP A 12 -14.38 -4.51 14.41
CA ASP A 12 -13.96 -3.11 14.60
C ASP A 12 -12.47 -2.88 14.26
N GLN A 13 -11.81 -3.85 13.63
CA GLN A 13 -10.44 -3.68 13.12
C GLN A 13 -10.44 -3.02 11.73
N SER A 14 -10.95 -1.79 11.65
CA SER A 14 -10.71 -0.96 10.46
C SER A 14 -9.51 -0.03 10.72
N ASP A 15 -8.45 -0.18 9.92
CA ASP A 15 -7.30 0.75 9.82
C ASP A 15 -7.73 2.08 9.15
N ASP A 16 -8.93 2.59 9.45
CA ASP A 16 -9.47 3.80 8.84
C ASP A 16 -8.59 5.04 9.11
N GLU A 17 -7.69 4.97 10.11
CA GLU A 17 -6.65 5.98 10.36
C GLU A 17 -5.66 6.15 9.20
N ASP A 18 -5.40 5.12 8.39
CA ASP A 18 -4.36 5.16 7.35
C ASP A 18 -4.75 6.05 6.17
N VAL A 19 -6.05 6.26 5.93
CA VAL A 19 -6.54 7.12 4.85
C VAL A 19 -6.30 8.59 5.16
N GLU A 20 -6.48 9.02 6.41
CA GLU A 20 -6.23 10.42 6.82
C GLU A 20 -4.73 10.75 6.76
N ARG A 21 -3.87 9.82 7.18
CA ARG A 21 -2.39 9.99 7.11
C ARG A 21 -1.86 10.08 5.68
N LEU A 22 -2.58 9.55 4.70
CA LEU A 22 -2.17 9.59 3.30
C LEU A 22 -2.09 11.03 2.76
N PHE A 23 -2.93 11.94 3.26
CA PHE A 23 -2.94 13.35 2.84
C PHE A 23 -1.81 14.19 3.47
N GLU A 24 -1.16 13.69 4.53
CA GLU A 24 -0.03 14.34 5.20
C GLU A 24 1.33 13.79 4.73
N ALA A 25 1.34 12.84 3.79
CA ALA A 25 2.56 12.21 3.34
C ALA A 25 3.50 13.20 2.63
N GLU A 26 4.68 13.44 3.22
CA GLU A 26 5.73 14.29 2.64
C GLU A 26 6.27 13.73 1.31
N ASN A 27 6.31 12.41 1.18
CA ASN A 27 6.81 11.73 -0.01
C ASN A 27 5.65 11.03 -0.73
N LEU A 28 5.51 11.29 -2.03
CA LEU A 28 4.40 10.79 -2.83
C LEU A 28 4.90 10.16 -4.13
N VAL A 29 4.30 9.04 -4.51
CA VAL A 29 4.57 8.35 -5.79
C VAL A 29 3.24 8.12 -6.50
N MET A 30 3.10 8.67 -7.70
CA MET A 30 1.97 8.45 -8.59
C MET A 30 2.45 7.75 -9.85
N CYS A 31 1.90 6.59 -10.18
CA CYS A 31 2.33 5.81 -11.34
C CYS A 31 1.24 4.83 -11.80
N GLN A 32 1.48 4.17 -12.92
CA GLN A 32 0.69 3.02 -13.37
C GLN A 32 1.42 1.72 -12.99
N PHE A 33 0.68 0.63 -12.81
CA PHE A 33 1.28 -0.70 -12.64
C PHE A 33 1.27 -1.48 -13.98
N GLU A 34 2.32 -2.26 -14.21
CA GLU A 34 2.35 -3.28 -15.25
C GLU A 34 2.06 -4.66 -14.66
N LYS A 35 2.68 -4.99 -13.52
CA LYS A 35 2.52 -6.29 -12.86
C LYS A 35 2.65 -6.16 -11.35
N VAL A 36 1.72 -6.79 -10.63
CA VAL A 36 1.79 -6.97 -9.18
C VAL A 36 1.78 -8.47 -8.91
N HIS A 37 2.72 -8.95 -8.11
CA HIS A 37 2.85 -10.36 -7.77
C HIS A 37 3.09 -10.53 -6.28
N ARG A 38 2.45 -11.55 -5.70
CA ARG A 38 2.59 -11.90 -4.29
C ARG A 38 2.90 -13.39 -4.13
N ALA A 39 3.82 -13.70 -3.23
CA ALA A 39 4.10 -15.05 -2.74
C ALA A 39 4.24 -15.03 -1.22
N ARG A 40 3.23 -15.54 -0.51
CA ARG A 40 3.10 -15.40 0.96
C ARG A 40 3.11 -13.91 1.36
N SER A 41 4.02 -13.49 2.23
CA SER A 41 4.23 -12.09 2.65
C SER A 41 5.05 -11.28 1.65
N LYS A 42 5.70 -11.92 0.66
CA LYS A 42 6.59 -11.22 -0.29
C LYS A 42 5.80 -10.64 -1.45
N TRP A 43 6.03 -9.36 -1.72
CA TRP A 43 5.45 -8.62 -2.82
C TRP A 43 6.52 -8.19 -3.81
N LYS A 44 6.17 -8.24 -5.10
CA LYS A 44 6.97 -7.71 -6.21
C LYS A 44 6.09 -6.84 -7.10
N PHE A 45 6.59 -5.65 -7.41
CA PHE A 45 5.90 -4.65 -8.22
C PHE A 45 6.72 -4.32 -9.46
N THR A 46 6.06 -4.24 -10.60
CA THR A 46 6.58 -3.64 -11.83
C THR A 46 5.66 -2.50 -12.20
N LEU A 47 6.20 -1.28 -12.15
CA LEU A 47 5.49 -0.01 -12.31
C LEU A 47 6.00 0.73 -13.55
N LYS A 48 5.19 1.63 -14.09
CA LYS A 48 5.53 2.47 -15.25
C LYS A 48 4.93 3.88 -15.16
N ASP A 49 5.42 4.78 -16.00
CA ASP A 49 4.90 6.14 -16.21
C ASP A 49 4.69 6.90 -14.88
N GLY A 50 5.73 6.94 -14.05
CA GLY A 50 5.63 7.44 -12.68
C GLY A 50 6.24 8.81 -12.46
N ILE A 51 5.63 9.56 -11.54
CA ILE A 51 6.09 10.84 -10.99
C ILE A 51 6.20 10.67 -9.48
N MET A 52 7.30 11.13 -8.89
CA MET A 52 7.59 11.02 -7.47
C MET A 52 7.96 12.40 -6.92
N HIS A 53 7.36 12.78 -5.80
CA HIS A 53 7.77 13.91 -4.98
C HIS A 53 8.47 13.36 -3.75
N ILE A 54 9.79 13.54 -3.63
CA ILE A 54 10.59 12.98 -2.54
C ILE A 54 11.49 14.07 -1.96
N ARG A 55 11.34 14.36 -0.66
CA ARG A 55 12.14 15.36 0.09
C ARG A 55 12.24 16.71 -0.64
N GLY A 56 11.10 17.21 -1.13
CA GLY A 56 10.99 18.48 -1.84
C GLY A 56 11.56 18.46 -3.26
N LYS A 57 11.82 17.29 -3.85
CA LYS A 57 12.31 17.15 -5.23
C LYS A 57 11.40 16.26 -6.06
N ASP A 58 11.21 16.68 -7.30
CA ASP A 58 10.41 15.93 -8.27
C ASP A 58 11.31 15.01 -9.11
N HIS A 59 10.84 13.78 -9.28
CA HIS A 59 11.48 12.74 -10.07
C HIS A 59 10.45 12.09 -10.99
N CYS A 60 10.90 11.57 -12.14
CA CYS A 60 10.07 10.77 -13.02
C CYS A 60 10.78 9.47 -13.41
N PHE A 61 10.00 8.43 -13.70
CA PHE A 61 10.51 7.16 -14.20
C PHE A 61 9.62 6.61 -15.31
N GLN A 62 10.24 5.97 -16.31
CA GLN A 62 9.52 5.19 -17.31
C GLN A 62 9.13 3.81 -16.78
N ARG A 63 10.02 3.15 -16.05
CA ARG A 63 9.77 1.89 -15.35
C ARG A 63 10.45 1.86 -13.99
N CYS A 64 9.82 1.18 -13.03
CA CYS A 64 10.34 0.95 -11.69
C CYS A 64 10.03 -0.50 -11.26
N SER A 65 10.99 -1.15 -10.60
CA SER A 65 10.82 -2.47 -10.00
C SER A 65 10.96 -2.34 -8.48
N GLY A 66 10.03 -2.91 -7.73
CA GLY A 66 10.02 -2.87 -6.27
C GLY A 66 9.76 -4.23 -5.64
N GLU A 67 10.30 -4.44 -4.45
CA GLU A 67 10.02 -5.61 -3.61
C GLU A 67 9.68 -5.15 -2.19
N ALA A 68 8.73 -5.81 -1.54
CA ALA A 68 8.32 -5.51 -0.16
C ALA A 68 7.91 -6.79 0.58
N GLU A 69 7.89 -6.72 1.91
CA GLU A 69 7.30 -7.74 2.79
C GLU A 69 6.11 -7.12 3.54
N TRP A 70 5.00 -7.87 3.64
CA TRP A 70 3.80 -7.52 4.41
C TRP A 70 3.76 -8.34 5.70
#